data_AF-A0AAV2IJS1-F1
#
_entry.id   AF-A0AAV2IJS1-F1
#
_cell.length_a   1.000
_cell.length_b   1.000
_cell.length_c   1.000
_cell.angle_alpha   90.00
_cell.angle_beta   90.00
_cell.angle_gamma   90.00
#
_symmetry.space_group_name_H-M   'P 1'
#
loop_
_entity.id
_entity.type
_entity.pdbx_description
1 polymer ?
#
loop_
_entity_poly.entity_id
_entity_poly.type
_entity_poly.pdbx_seq_one_letter_code
_entity_poly.pdbx_strand_id
1 'polypeptide(L)'
;MNCAPLLAALVSLVMGFGGAEAQPPTTLCTGVQANSNNFKHTLVYVPGAVKVESVDLVSQQSGSPCTKGVSYGFVGPDVYVDKGCRAIFNACYIPGINQQITCSNEVTTSRRKCAMQISRSSTTT
;
A
#
# COMPACT_ATOMS: atom_id res chain seq x y z
N MET A 1 31.69 -41.51 39.60
CA MET A 1 32.20 -41.78 38.24
C MET A 1 31.04 -41.76 37.26
N ASN A 2 31.14 -40.92 36.23
CA ASN A 2 30.18 -40.79 35.12
C ASN A 2 30.10 -42.06 34.25
N CYS A 3 28.94 -42.33 33.65
CA CYS A 3 28.78 -42.65 32.21
C CYS A 3 27.28 -42.66 31.81
N ALA A 4 26.97 -42.12 30.62
CA ALA A 4 25.64 -41.75 30.09
C ALA A 4 24.63 -42.92 29.85
N PRO A 5 23.35 -42.64 29.51
CA PRO A 5 23.00 -42.43 28.10
C PRO A 5 22.00 -41.28 27.85
N LEU A 6 22.14 -40.68 26.67
CA LEU A 6 21.45 -39.50 26.17
C LEU A 6 20.46 -39.98 25.09
N LEU A 7 19.19 -40.20 25.45
CA LEU A 7 18.13 -40.48 24.47
C LEU A 7 16.83 -39.76 24.84
N ALA A 8 16.60 -38.70 24.05
CA ALA A 8 15.32 -38.25 23.52
C ALA A 8 14.18 -37.94 24.50
N ALA A 9 13.98 -36.62 24.65
CA ALA A 9 12.87 -35.92 25.28
C ALA A 9 11.48 -36.48 24.92
N LEU A 10 10.66 -36.68 25.96
CA LEU A 10 9.22 -36.85 25.86
C LEU A 10 8.60 -35.50 25.45
N VAL A 11 7.97 -35.48 24.28
CA VAL A 11 7.32 -34.31 23.70
C VAL A 11 6.07 -33.96 24.50
N SER A 12 6.10 -32.85 25.21
CA SER A 12 4.91 -32.25 25.84
C SER A 12 3.94 -31.77 24.76
N LEU A 13 2.80 -32.46 24.63
CA LEU A 13 1.70 -32.10 23.74
C LEU A 13 0.98 -30.84 24.26
N VAL A 14 1.44 -29.65 23.84
CA VAL A 14 0.64 -28.43 23.94
C VAL A 14 -0.42 -28.44 22.84
N MET A 15 -1.68 -28.71 23.21
CA MET A 15 -2.84 -28.49 22.34
C MET A 15 -3.00 -26.99 22.11
N GLY A 16 -2.36 -26.48 21.07
CA GLY A 16 -2.50 -25.10 20.61
C GLY A 16 -3.86 -24.91 19.98
N PHE A 17 -4.77 -24.23 20.68
CA PHE A 17 -5.91 -23.57 20.05
C PHE A 17 -5.36 -22.38 19.26
N GLY A 18 -5.04 -22.61 17.99
CA GLY A 18 -4.70 -21.55 17.05
C GLY A 18 -5.92 -20.66 16.84
N GLY A 19 -5.97 -19.54 17.56
CA GLY A 19 -6.86 -18.45 17.19
C GLY A 19 -6.51 -18.01 15.77
N ALA A 20 -7.52 -17.94 14.89
CA ALA A 20 -7.37 -17.27 13.61
C ALA A 20 -7.14 -15.78 13.88
N GLU A 21 -5.88 -15.39 14.02
CA GLU A 21 -5.48 -14.00 13.97
C GLU A 21 -5.92 -13.46 12.61
N ALA A 22 -6.86 -12.51 12.62
CA ALA A 22 -7.25 -11.79 11.42
C ALA A 22 -6.00 -11.06 10.93
N GLN A 23 -5.30 -11.64 9.95
CA GLN A 23 -4.24 -10.92 9.26
C GLN A 23 -4.84 -9.60 8.77
N PRO A 24 -4.31 -8.45 9.25
CA PRO A 24 -4.79 -7.16 8.78
C PRO A 24 -4.72 -7.15 7.24
N PRO A 25 -5.70 -6.51 6.57
CA PRO A 25 -5.65 -6.39 5.12
C PRO A 25 -4.26 -5.85 4.74
N THR A 26 -3.70 -6.33 3.63
CA THR A 26 -2.39 -5.90 3.13
C THR A 26 -2.44 -4.42 2.77
N THR A 27 -2.34 -3.57 3.78
CA THR A 27 -2.43 -2.12 3.70
C THR A 27 -1.03 -1.58 3.55
N LEU A 28 -0.77 -0.90 2.44
CA LEU A 28 0.48 -0.20 2.18
C LEU A 28 0.32 1.26 2.58
N CYS A 29 1.27 1.80 3.34
CA CYS A 29 1.30 3.22 3.68
C CYS A 29 2.36 3.94 2.86
N THR A 30 1.99 5.08 2.25
CA THR A 30 2.91 5.92 1.49
C THR A 30 2.79 7.39 1.88
N GLY A 31 3.91 8.10 1.82
CA GLY A 31 3.97 9.54 2.01
C GLY A 31 3.54 10.28 0.75
N VAL A 32 2.38 10.93 0.82
CA VAL A 32 1.83 11.73 -0.27
C VAL A 32 1.95 13.20 0.10
N GLN A 33 2.65 13.97 -0.72
CA GLN A 33 2.68 15.41 -0.58
C GLN A 33 1.46 16.01 -1.30
N ALA A 34 0.65 16.79 -0.57
CA ALA A 34 -0.47 17.49 -1.17
C ALA A 34 -0.43 18.98 -0.82
N ASN A 35 -0.46 19.82 -1.86
CA ASN A 35 -0.35 21.26 -1.76
C ASN A 35 -1.59 21.92 -2.38
N SER A 36 -2.36 22.65 -1.56
CA SER A 36 -3.39 23.55 -2.08
C SER A 36 -2.76 24.93 -2.36
N ASN A 37 -2.61 25.26 -3.64
CA ASN A 37 -2.21 26.59 -4.10
C ASN A 37 -3.48 27.38 -4.48
N ASN A 38 -3.61 28.61 -3.96
CA ASN A 38 -4.70 29.55 -4.30
C ASN A 38 -6.13 29.07 -3.96
N PHE A 39 -6.32 28.35 -2.84
CA PHE A 39 -7.61 27.79 -2.40
C PHE A 39 -8.26 26.79 -3.36
N LYS A 40 -7.50 26.23 -4.31
CA LYS A 40 -8.05 25.16 -5.14
C LYS A 40 -8.17 23.86 -4.36
N HIS A 41 -9.29 23.19 -4.58
CA HIS A 41 -9.47 21.78 -4.25
C HIS A 41 -8.50 20.97 -5.11
N THR A 42 -7.43 20.48 -4.49
CA THR A 42 -6.43 19.67 -5.17
C THR A 42 -6.64 18.22 -4.77
N LEU A 43 -6.81 17.35 -5.77
CA LEU A 43 -6.82 15.91 -5.60
C LEU A 43 -5.45 15.36 -6.01
N VAL A 44 -4.89 14.50 -5.17
CA VAL A 44 -3.63 13.82 -5.39
C VAL A 44 -3.91 12.31 -5.42
N TYR A 45 -3.68 11.71 -6.58
CA TYR A 45 -3.83 10.28 -6.78
C TYR A 45 -2.68 9.52 -6.10
N VAL A 46 -3.02 8.49 -5.34
CA VAL A 46 -2.03 7.63 -4.70
C VAL A 46 -1.66 6.49 -5.66
N PRO A 47 -0.39 6.38 -6.09
CA PRO A 47 0.00 5.43 -7.13
C PRO A 47 -0.25 4.00 -6.69
N GLY A 48 -1.05 3.28 -7.48
CA GLY A 48 -1.40 1.88 -7.23
C GLY A 48 -2.43 1.69 -6.12
N ALA A 49 -3.04 2.75 -5.58
CA ALA A 49 -4.14 2.62 -4.64
C ALA A 49 -5.44 2.24 -5.35
N VAL A 50 -6.10 1.20 -4.85
CA VAL A 50 -7.51 0.91 -5.19
C VAL A 50 -8.43 1.58 -4.19
N LYS A 51 -8.03 1.60 -2.92
CA LYS A 51 -8.81 2.15 -1.84
C LYS A 51 -7.91 2.66 -0.72
N VAL A 52 -8.08 3.92 -0.33
CA VAL A 52 -7.46 4.50 0.86
C VAL A 52 -8.29 4.12 2.09
N GLU A 53 -7.63 3.56 3.09
CA GLU A 53 -8.22 3.17 4.38
C GLU A 53 -8.04 4.29 5.42
N SER A 54 -6.85 4.92 5.45
CA SER A 54 -6.58 6.04 6.34
C SER A 54 -5.64 7.07 5.73
N VAL A 55 -5.77 8.30 6.21
CA VAL A 55 -4.84 9.38 5.92
C VAL A 55 -4.53 10.10 7.24
N ASP A 56 -3.24 10.26 7.50
CA ASP A 56 -2.70 10.88 8.70
C ASP A 56 -1.74 12.00 8.32
N LEU A 57 -1.84 13.14 9.00
CA LEU A 57 -0.95 14.27 8.77
C LEU A 57 0.43 13.99 9.39
N VAL A 58 1.48 13.93 8.57
CA VAL A 58 2.85 13.70 9.03
C VAL A 58 3.55 15.02 9.33
N SER A 59 3.48 15.96 8.39
CA SER A 59 4.20 17.22 8.50
C SER A 59 3.41 18.33 7.83
N GLN A 60 3.01 19.33 8.61
CA GLN A 60 2.41 20.55 8.07
C GLN A 60 3.50 21.45 7.48
N GLN A 61 3.33 21.82 6.22
CA GLN A 61 4.23 22.70 5.46
C GLN A 61 3.63 24.10 5.26
N SER A 62 2.33 24.29 5.52
CA SER A 62 1.64 25.60 5.48
C SER A 62 1.51 26.25 6.85
N GLY A 63 1.47 27.58 6.89
CA GLY A 63 1.04 28.34 8.08
C GLY A 63 -0.46 28.21 8.39
N SER A 64 -1.28 27.76 7.43
CA SER A 64 -2.72 27.53 7.63
C SER A 64 -2.96 26.17 8.29
N PRO A 65 -3.92 26.07 9.24
CA PRO A 65 -4.20 24.84 9.97
C PRO A 65 -4.81 23.77 9.05
N CYS A 66 -4.20 22.58 9.06
CA CYS A 66 -4.68 21.41 8.35
C CYS A 66 -5.53 20.54 9.28
N THR A 67 -6.85 20.56 9.11
CA THR A 67 -7.78 19.75 9.93
C THR A 67 -8.44 18.65 9.11
N LYS A 68 -8.44 17.43 9.64
CA LYS A 68 -9.05 16.24 9.01
C LYS A 68 -10.55 16.47 8.81
N GLY A 69 -11.05 16.20 7.61
CA GLY A 69 -12.46 16.37 7.25
C GLY A 69 -12.88 17.81 6.93
N VAL A 70 -12.01 18.80 7.13
CA VAL A 70 -12.28 20.21 6.79
C VAL A 70 -11.35 20.71 5.69
N SER A 71 -10.04 20.54 5.88
CA SER A 71 -9.00 21.03 4.96
C SER A 71 -8.30 19.91 4.21
N TYR A 72 -8.44 18.66 4.64
CA TYR A 72 -7.92 17.49 3.94
C TYR A 72 -8.76 16.26 4.22
N GLY A 73 -8.71 15.30 3.29
CA GLY A 73 -9.37 14.02 3.42
C GLY A 73 -8.99 13.08 2.29
N PHE A 74 -9.73 12.00 2.14
CA PHE A 74 -9.53 11.03 1.07
C PHE A 74 -10.87 10.57 0.53
N VAL A 75 -10.91 10.25 -0.75
CA VAL A 75 -12.08 9.76 -1.47
C VAL A 75 -11.63 8.67 -2.44
N GLY A 76 -12.05 7.43 -2.21
CA GLY A 76 -11.62 6.29 -3.02
C GLY A 76 -10.09 6.11 -2.97
N PRO A 77 -9.38 6.20 -4.11
CA PRO A 77 -7.91 6.14 -4.18
C PRO A 77 -7.22 7.51 -4.10
N ASP A 78 -7.97 8.61 -4.03
CA ASP A 78 -7.45 9.97 -4.10
C ASP A 78 -7.44 10.65 -2.72
N VAL A 79 -6.38 11.40 -2.44
CA VAL A 79 -6.27 12.26 -1.26
C VAL A 79 -6.53 13.70 -1.70
N TYR A 80 -7.42 14.42 -1.03
CA TYR A 80 -7.72 15.81 -1.36
C TYR A 80 -7.28 16.78 -0.27
N VAL A 81 -6.89 17.98 -0.69
CA VAL A 81 -6.59 19.12 0.20
C VAL A 81 -7.32 20.37 -0.27
N ASP A 82 -7.75 21.18 0.69
CA ASP A 82 -8.56 22.37 0.53
C ASP A 82 -8.08 23.51 1.46
N LYS A 83 -8.63 24.71 1.29
CA LYS A 83 -8.38 25.89 2.15
C LYS A 83 -6.91 26.30 2.32
N GLY A 84 -6.05 26.00 1.34
CA GLY A 84 -4.63 26.37 1.39
C GLY A 84 -3.78 25.49 2.33
N CYS A 85 -4.31 24.34 2.77
CA CYS A 85 -3.54 23.35 3.51
C CYS A 85 -2.44 22.75 2.62
N ARG A 86 -1.20 22.79 3.10
CA ARG A 86 -0.05 22.12 2.48
C ARG A 86 0.62 21.28 3.53
N ALA A 87 0.67 19.98 3.31
CA ALA A 87 1.28 19.05 4.24
C ALA A 87 1.71 17.78 3.52
N ILE A 88 2.58 17.03 4.19
CA ILE A 88 2.87 15.65 3.86
C ILE A 88 1.91 14.78 4.65
N PHE A 89 1.18 13.93 3.95
CA PHE A 89 0.23 12.99 4.50
C PHE A 89 0.76 11.58 4.36
N ASN A 90 0.56 10.74 5.37
CA ASN A 90 0.76 9.30 5.26
C ASN A 90 -0.59 8.68 4.90
N ALA A 91 -0.72 8.22 3.67
CA ALA A 91 -1.91 7.56 3.18
C ALA A 91 -1.71 6.05 3.23
N CYS A 92 -2.53 5.35 4.00
CA CYS A 92 -2.55 3.89 4.06
C CYS A 92 -3.69 3.38 3.17
N TYR A 93 -3.36 2.52 2.20
CA TYR A 93 -4.26 2.08 1.15
C TYR A 93 -4.04 0.61 0.79
N ILE A 94 -5.05 0.01 0.18
CA ILE A 94 -4.95 -1.33 -0.38
C ILE A 94 -4.41 -1.19 -1.81
N PRO A 95 -3.24 -1.78 -2.11
CA PRO A 95 -2.68 -1.73 -3.45
C PRO A 95 -3.50 -2.60 -4.40
N GLY A 96 -3.81 -2.06 -5.57
CA GLY A 96 -4.35 -2.82 -6.69
C GLY A 96 -3.24 -3.34 -7.59
N ILE A 97 -3.43 -4.56 -8.08
CA ILE A 97 -2.70 -5.05 -9.24
C ILE A 97 -3.16 -4.26 -10.48
N ASN A 98 -2.51 -3.12 -10.77
CA ASN A 98 -2.62 -2.49 -12.09
C ASN A 98 -1.76 -3.28 -13.08
N GLN A 99 -2.21 -4.49 -13.41
CA GLN A 99 -1.58 -5.32 -14.43
C GLN A 99 -1.89 -4.71 -15.79
N GLN A 100 -0.97 -3.91 -16.33
CA GLN A 100 -1.01 -3.57 -17.74
C GLN A 100 -0.75 -4.85 -18.55
N ILE A 101 -1.80 -5.43 -19.11
CA ILE A 101 -1.72 -6.50 -20.10
C ILE A 101 -1.26 -5.82 -21.40
N THR A 102 0.04 -5.62 -21.55
CA THR A 102 0.62 -5.07 -22.78
C THR A 102 0.81 -6.20 -23.77
N CYS A 103 -0.09 -6.28 -24.75
CA CYS A 103 0.09 -7.12 -25.93
C CYS A 103 1.11 -6.43 -26.87
N SER A 104 2.40 -6.71 -26.69
CA SER A 104 3.41 -6.32 -27.67
C SER A 104 3.18 -7.09 -28.96
N ASN A 105 2.75 -6.39 -30.01
CA ASN A 105 2.47 -6.95 -31.33
C ASN A 105 3.75 -7.03 -32.17
N GLU A 106 4.62 -8.01 -31.89
CA GLU A 106 5.66 -8.36 -32.85
C GLU A 106 5.07 -9.31 -33.90
N VAL A 107 4.88 -8.81 -35.13
CA VAL A 107 4.42 -9.63 -36.26
C VAL A 107 5.64 -10.39 -36.82
N THR A 108 6.02 -11.48 -36.16
CA THR A 108 6.93 -12.47 -36.73
C THR A 108 6.12 -13.68 -37.20
N THR A 109 6.07 -13.80 -38.53
CA THR A 109 5.32 -14.80 -39.30
C THR A 109 5.88 -16.21 -39.10
N SER A 110 5.65 -16.87 -37.97
CA SER A 110 5.54 -18.34 -37.89
C SER A 110 5.19 -18.79 -36.47
N ARG A 111 4.05 -19.47 -36.31
CA ARG A 111 3.50 -20.06 -35.07
C ARG A 111 3.48 -19.13 -33.85
N ARG A 112 2.38 -18.40 -33.70
CA ARG A 112 2.06 -17.55 -32.53
C ARG A 112 1.92 -18.38 -31.25
N LYS A 113 3.01 -18.58 -30.52
CA LYS A 113 2.99 -18.76 -29.08
C LYS A 113 3.54 -17.48 -28.48
N CYS A 114 2.66 -16.52 -28.18
CA CYS A 114 3.06 -15.36 -27.39
C CYS A 114 3.40 -15.87 -25.99
N ALA A 115 4.66 -15.76 -25.59
CA ALA A 115 5.04 -15.97 -24.20
C ALA A 115 4.38 -14.84 -23.37
N MET A 116 3.42 -15.21 -22.52
CA MET A 116 2.84 -14.28 -21.55
C MET A 116 3.93 -13.94 -20.54
N GLN A 117 4.61 -12.82 -20.72
CA GLN A 117 5.52 -12.27 -19.73
C GLN A 117 4.69 -11.31 -18.86
N ILE A 118 4.35 -11.76 -17.65
CA ILE A 118 3.79 -10.88 -16.62
C ILE A 118 4.96 -10.05 -16.10
N SER A 119 5.26 -8.93 -16.75
CA SER A 119 6.21 -7.96 -16.24
C SER A 119 5.58 -7.25 -15.04
N ARG A 120 6.00 -7.64 -13.83
CA ARG A 120 5.58 -7.01 -12.57
C ARG A 120 6.14 -5.59 -12.52
N SER A 121 5.40 -4.60 -12.99
CA SER A 121 5.69 -3.18 -12.73
C SER A 121 5.28 -2.82 -11.32
N SER A 122 6.08 -3.23 -10.33
CA SER A 122 6.13 -2.52 -9.06
C SER A 122 6.71 -1.14 -9.35
N THR A 123 5.84 -0.13 -9.46
CA THR A 123 6.23 1.28 -9.47
C THR A 123 6.84 1.61 -8.11
N THR A 124 8.12 1.30 -7.96
CA THR A 124 8.99 1.79 -6.91
C THR A 124 9.69 3.00 -7.48
N THR A 125 9.21 4.21 -7.22
CA THR A 125 10.01 5.43 -7.21
C THR A 125 9.37 6.43 -6.26
#